data_AF-A0A1E7WH72-F1
#
_entry.id   AF-A0A1E7WH72-F1
#
_cell.length_a   1.000
_cell.length_b   1.000
_cell.length_c   1.000
_cell.angle_alpha   90.00
_cell.angle_beta   90.00
_cell.angle_gamma   90.00
#
_symmetry.space_group_name_H-M   'P 1'
#
loop_
_entity.id
_entity.type
_entity.pdbx_description
1 polymer ?
#
loop_
_entity_poly.entity_id
_entity_poly.type
_entity_poly.pdbx_seq_one_letter_code
_entity_poly.pdbx_strand_id
1 'polypeptide(L)'
;MSLAITKANFEELIDDHDNGVIALSGKWGTGKSHMWRQVQKDSTNDAVRKALYVSLFGIKDIMQLKLRIVQSAIPDSKTGRAAREVVTTAVRQVISFAKGFNPAFSALDELAVLAVPAILRNRVIVIDDIERKHNDLNIEEVMGFIDEFTQVYGARILLILNSDKLKDKEVWDKLREKVIDQEITLSTTPKEAFEIALAGKRFLYAAQVMEAVEICKISNIRIMQKIIRTVNKLLDGRDNLSEDVLSRIIPSTVLLSAMHHRGLDEGPTLDFVIGFNSSRFHMEAEMRRPGSIFADVPEPPKEEKNWGALLDELKINNCDDYERVLIDYLGSGLLDSGRVDAVLDRYVAEKNMMEIRERCVRFFELVHWHPLVTDAELLELGAELAEGADLLDAYAATALNERLAEVPGGAAVGEKVITRWLEGFKNKEPAPERPDNHDNKRLNPKIDLAFTEAERRLKPIPSLLDACLRIGGNSNWDSTSSQAMRNATVASFEETIKTSSGASLRDFLRANVALYPQRERHMTDFADALEHFATACRSLCRANSIPRLSLAIRKVFRDSGLESVLEEPCAENLDTSAAPPAASGSVGAR
;
A
#
# COMPACT_ATOMS: atom_id res chain seq x y z
N MET A 1 22.33 -9.33 28.21
CA MET A 1 22.80 -10.73 28.25
C MET A 1 22.15 -11.48 27.10
N SER A 2 22.89 -12.35 26.43
CA SER A 2 22.34 -13.18 25.35
C SER A 2 21.56 -14.36 25.90
N LEU A 3 20.61 -14.87 25.12
CA LEU A 3 19.80 -16.06 25.42
C LEU A 3 20.66 -17.29 25.72
N ALA A 4 21.81 -17.41 25.06
CA ALA A 4 22.75 -18.52 25.28
C ALA A 4 23.35 -18.50 26.70
N ILE A 5 23.75 -17.32 27.19
CA ILE A 5 24.27 -17.17 28.56
C ILE A 5 23.16 -17.46 29.57
N THR A 6 21.97 -16.91 29.35
CA THR A 6 20.82 -17.18 30.22
C THR A 6 20.46 -18.66 30.25
N LYS A 7 20.52 -19.35 29.10
CA LYS A 7 20.28 -20.80 29.02
C LYS A 7 21.33 -21.58 29.82
N ALA A 8 22.61 -21.28 29.66
CA ALA A 8 23.69 -21.97 30.38
C ALA A 8 23.56 -21.82 31.90
N ASN A 9 23.29 -20.60 32.39
CA ASN A 9 23.04 -20.35 33.82
C ASN A 9 21.79 -21.09 34.30
N PHE A 10 20.75 -21.17 33.47
CA PHE A 10 19.53 -21.90 33.82
C PHE A 10 19.75 -23.42 33.90
N GLU A 11 20.58 -23.98 33.01
CA GLU A 11 20.99 -25.38 33.05
C GLU A 11 21.79 -25.70 34.34
N GLU A 12 22.71 -24.84 34.74
CA GLU A 12 23.46 -24.99 35.99
C GLU A 12 22.53 -24.97 37.22
N LEU A 13 21.62 -23.99 37.28
CA LEU A 13 20.70 -23.85 38.41
C LEU A 13 19.70 -25.01 38.51
N ILE A 14 19.18 -25.52 37.38
CA ILE A 14 18.23 -26.63 37.39
C ILE A 14 18.91 -27.98 37.69
N ASP A 15 20.20 -28.14 37.41
CA ASP A 15 20.96 -29.35 37.76
C ASP A 15 21.50 -29.33 39.19
N ASP A 16 21.64 -28.15 39.80
CA ASP A 16 21.96 -28.02 41.22
C ASP A 16 20.78 -28.47 42.11
N HIS A 17 20.99 -29.58 42.81
CA HIS A 17 19.99 -30.24 43.65
C HIS A 17 19.67 -29.48 44.94
N ASP A 18 20.50 -28.52 45.35
CA ASP A 18 20.25 -27.69 46.53
C ASP A 18 19.19 -26.62 46.25
N ASN A 19 18.93 -26.30 44.97
CA ASN A 19 17.85 -25.41 44.58
C ASN A 19 16.50 -26.16 44.59
N GLY A 20 15.66 -25.83 45.58
CA GLY A 20 14.30 -26.34 45.74
C GLY A 20 13.29 -25.61 44.86
N VAL A 21 13.39 -24.29 44.73
CA VAL A 21 12.48 -23.46 43.93
C VAL A 21 13.25 -22.48 43.05
N ILE A 22 13.06 -22.61 41.74
CA ILE A 22 13.66 -21.72 40.74
C ILE A 22 12.55 -20.97 40.02
N ALA A 23 12.69 -19.66 39.83
CA ALA A 23 11.78 -18.86 39.03
C ALA A 23 12.43 -18.40 37.71
N LEU A 24 11.83 -18.79 36.59
CA LEU A 24 12.13 -18.26 35.26
C LEU A 24 11.09 -17.20 34.90
N SER A 25 11.43 -15.93 35.11
CA SER A 25 10.55 -14.78 34.87
C SER A 25 10.85 -14.09 33.54
N GLY A 26 9.94 -13.24 33.06
CA GLY A 26 10.15 -12.44 31.83
C GLY A 26 8.84 -12.06 31.14
N LYS A 27 8.91 -11.11 30.20
CA LYS A 27 7.73 -10.65 29.45
C LYS A 27 7.06 -11.78 28.65
N TRP A 28 5.81 -11.57 28.24
CA TRP A 28 5.13 -12.54 27.38
C TRP A 28 5.81 -12.64 26.02
N GLY A 29 5.97 -13.88 25.53
CA GLY A 29 6.52 -14.14 24.20
C GLY A 29 8.04 -14.08 24.08
N THR A 30 8.79 -13.87 25.18
CA THR A 30 10.27 -13.96 25.20
C THR A 30 10.81 -15.38 25.07
N GLY A 31 9.94 -16.41 25.15
CA GLY A 31 10.37 -17.80 24.91
C GLY A 31 10.77 -18.58 26.16
N LYS A 32 10.31 -18.19 27.35
CA LYS A 32 10.55 -18.94 28.60
C LYS A 32 10.23 -20.43 28.48
N SER A 33 9.00 -20.77 28.06
CA SER A 33 8.59 -22.17 27.88
C SER A 33 9.34 -22.86 26.73
N HIS A 34 9.89 -22.10 25.77
CA HIS A 34 10.75 -22.65 24.72
C HIS A 34 12.14 -23.01 25.27
N MET A 35 12.75 -22.12 26.05
CA MET A 35 14.00 -22.38 26.77
C MET A 35 13.86 -23.60 27.68
N TRP A 36 12.82 -23.65 28.51
CA TRP A 36 12.54 -24.81 29.36
C TRP A 36 12.45 -26.12 28.56
N ARG A 37 11.70 -26.14 27.45
CA ARG A 37 11.59 -27.35 26.62
C ARG A 37 12.92 -27.80 26.03
N GLN A 38 13.81 -26.87 25.67
CA GLN A 38 15.15 -27.22 25.22
C GLN A 38 15.97 -27.84 26.36
N VAL A 39 16.03 -27.17 27.51
CA VAL A 39 16.73 -27.69 28.70
C VAL A 39 16.20 -29.06 29.11
N GLN A 40 14.87 -29.23 29.17
CA GLN A 40 14.24 -30.51 29.50
C GLN A 40 14.61 -31.62 28.50
N LYS A 41 14.65 -31.29 27.20
CA LYS A 41 14.95 -32.25 26.14
C LYS A 41 16.43 -32.65 26.12
N ASP A 42 17.32 -31.68 26.37
CA ASP A 42 18.77 -31.83 26.25
C ASP A 42 19.40 -32.33 27.57
N SER A 43 18.70 -32.25 28.69
CA SER A 43 19.21 -32.63 30.01
C SER A 43 19.50 -34.14 30.14
N THR A 44 20.66 -34.44 30.72
CA THR A 44 21.05 -35.79 31.15
C THR A 44 20.46 -36.19 32.50
N ASN A 45 19.86 -35.24 33.22
CA ASN A 45 19.24 -35.46 34.52
C ASN A 45 17.83 -36.06 34.34
N ASP A 46 17.66 -37.30 34.79
CA ASP A 46 16.42 -38.04 34.61
C ASP A 46 15.22 -37.39 35.31
N ALA A 47 15.45 -36.65 36.40
CA ALA A 47 14.40 -35.91 37.12
C ALA A 47 13.91 -34.70 36.32
N VAL A 48 14.82 -33.96 35.66
CA VAL A 48 14.50 -32.83 34.79
C VAL A 48 13.82 -33.31 33.52
N ARG A 49 14.35 -34.36 32.88
CA ARG A 49 13.78 -34.95 31.66
C ARG A 49 12.35 -35.48 31.87
N LYS A 50 12.05 -36.02 33.05
CA LYS A 50 10.73 -36.53 33.44
C LYS A 50 9.89 -35.53 34.24
N ALA A 51 10.29 -34.25 34.26
CA ALA A 51 9.58 -33.23 35.01
C ALA A 51 8.11 -33.12 34.59
N LEU A 52 7.23 -32.93 35.58
CA LEU A 52 5.80 -32.77 35.36
C LEU A 52 5.51 -31.31 35.04
N TYR A 53 4.71 -31.03 34.01
CA TYR A 53 4.39 -29.66 33.60
C TYR A 53 2.91 -29.38 33.81
N VAL A 54 2.59 -28.31 34.55
CA VAL A 54 1.22 -27.83 34.79
C VAL A 54 1.16 -26.32 34.57
N SER A 55 0.12 -25.86 33.88
CA SER A 55 -0.19 -24.43 33.75
C SER A 55 -1.32 -24.06 34.70
N LEU A 56 -1.18 -22.93 35.41
CA LEU A 56 -2.23 -22.39 36.28
C LEU A 56 -3.30 -21.61 35.53
N PHE A 57 -3.23 -21.54 34.20
CA PHE A 57 -4.19 -20.80 33.39
C PHE A 57 -5.64 -21.22 33.69
N GLY A 58 -6.40 -20.32 34.32
CA GLY A 58 -7.81 -20.54 34.68
C GLY A 58 -8.08 -21.52 35.83
N ILE A 59 -7.05 -22.00 36.54
CA ILE A 59 -7.23 -22.86 37.73
C ILE A 59 -7.85 -22.04 38.87
N LYS A 60 -8.93 -22.57 39.46
CA LYS A 60 -9.75 -21.86 40.47
C LYS A 60 -9.31 -22.04 41.92
N ASP A 61 -8.68 -23.16 42.24
CA ASP A 61 -8.34 -23.53 43.60
C ASP A 61 -7.20 -24.57 43.61
N ILE A 62 -6.65 -24.85 44.81
CA ILE A 62 -5.57 -25.83 45.00
C ILE A 62 -6.01 -27.25 44.67
N MET A 63 -7.30 -27.59 44.78
CA MET A 63 -7.80 -28.92 44.43
C MET A 63 -7.69 -29.17 42.93
N GLN A 64 -8.06 -28.19 42.11
CA GLN A 64 -7.90 -28.26 40.65
C GLN A 64 -6.43 -28.33 40.24
N LEU A 65 -5.53 -27.60 40.92
CA LEU A 65 -4.08 -27.73 40.70
C LEU A 65 -3.62 -29.17 40.98
N LYS A 66 -3.97 -29.71 42.14
CA LYS A 66 -3.66 -31.09 42.53
C LYS A 66 -4.17 -32.11 41.52
N LEU A 67 -5.41 -31.97 41.04
CA LEU A 67 -5.97 -32.82 39.99
C LEU A 67 -5.21 -32.72 38.67
N ARG A 68 -4.83 -31.51 38.25
CA ARG A 68 -4.04 -31.28 37.03
C ARG A 68 -2.65 -31.91 37.11
N ILE A 69 -2.03 -31.88 38.27
CA ILE A 69 -0.76 -32.56 38.53
C ILE A 69 -0.91 -34.06 38.37
N VAL A 70 -1.93 -34.66 38.99
CA VAL A 70 -2.20 -36.11 38.87
C VAL A 70 -2.43 -36.48 37.40
N GLN A 71 -3.23 -35.70 36.68
CA GLN A 71 -3.48 -35.90 35.26
C GLN A 71 -2.20 -35.82 34.42
N SER A 72 -1.33 -34.83 34.69
CA SER A 72 -0.06 -34.62 33.96
C SER A 72 0.97 -35.71 34.26
N ALA A 73 0.83 -36.41 35.39
CA ALA A 73 1.67 -37.56 35.72
C ALA A 73 1.24 -38.86 35.03
N ILE A 74 -0.01 -38.94 34.54
CA ILE A 74 -0.49 -40.12 33.82
C ILE A 74 0.11 -40.13 32.41
N PRO A 75 0.90 -41.15 32.04
CA PRO A 75 1.53 -41.19 30.72
C PRO A 75 0.49 -41.25 29.61
N ASP A 76 0.72 -40.49 28.55
CA ASP A 76 -0.13 -40.46 27.35
C ASP A 76 -0.15 -41.84 26.67
N SER A 77 -1.18 -42.13 25.86
CA SER A 77 -1.42 -43.45 25.25
C SER A 77 -0.27 -43.98 24.38
N LYS A 78 0.69 -43.13 24.01
CA LYS A 78 1.89 -43.44 23.19
C LYS A 78 3.15 -43.74 24.01
N THR A 79 3.14 -43.53 25.32
CA THR A 79 4.28 -43.85 26.20
C THR A 79 4.26 -45.32 26.63
N GLY A 80 5.45 -45.94 26.69
CA GLY A 80 5.63 -47.40 26.89
C GLY A 80 4.84 -47.99 28.07
N ARG A 81 4.28 -49.18 27.85
CA ARG A 81 3.38 -49.93 28.76
C ARG A 81 3.85 -49.97 30.23
N ALA A 82 5.16 -50.10 30.45
CA ALA A 82 5.75 -50.19 31.78
C ALA A 82 5.60 -48.90 32.61
N ALA A 83 5.79 -47.71 32.02
CA ALA A 83 5.66 -46.45 32.74
C ALA A 83 4.19 -46.18 33.14
N ARG A 84 3.26 -46.58 32.25
CA ARG A 84 1.82 -46.50 32.52
C ARG A 84 1.41 -47.44 33.65
N GLU A 85 1.91 -48.68 33.65
CA GLU A 85 1.65 -49.64 34.73
C GLU A 85 2.18 -49.15 36.08
N VAL A 86 3.37 -48.55 36.15
CA VAL A 86 3.93 -48.02 37.41
C VAL A 86 3.08 -46.86 37.97
N VAL A 87 2.74 -45.86 37.16
CA VAL A 87 1.93 -44.71 37.62
C VAL A 87 0.51 -45.16 38.00
N THR A 88 -0.12 -45.98 37.16
CA THR A 88 -1.47 -46.49 37.47
C THR A 88 -1.47 -47.43 38.68
N THR A 89 -0.39 -48.16 38.94
CA THR A 89 -0.26 -49.01 40.14
C THR A 89 -0.09 -48.16 41.39
N ALA A 90 0.77 -47.13 41.38
CA ALA A 90 0.94 -46.23 42.51
C ALA A 90 -0.38 -45.51 42.85
N VAL A 91 -1.08 -44.99 41.83
CA VAL A 91 -2.40 -44.36 42.00
C VAL A 91 -3.42 -45.38 42.52
N ARG A 92 -3.51 -46.58 41.94
CA ARG A 92 -4.44 -47.63 42.40
C ARG A 92 -4.14 -48.09 43.82
N GLN A 93 -2.87 -48.20 44.21
CA GLN A 93 -2.46 -48.62 45.56
C GLN A 93 -2.93 -47.59 46.59
N VAL A 94 -2.67 -46.30 46.37
CA VAL A 94 -3.15 -45.21 47.24
C VAL A 94 -4.68 -45.22 47.32
N ILE A 95 -5.37 -45.33 46.18
CA ILE A 95 -6.83 -45.41 46.12
C ILE A 95 -7.36 -46.63 46.90
N SER A 96 -6.72 -47.79 46.75
CA SER A 96 -7.14 -49.03 47.41
C SER A 96 -6.94 -48.98 48.92
N PHE A 97 -5.86 -48.38 49.39
CA PHE A 97 -5.59 -48.17 50.81
C PHE A 97 -6.60 -47.20 51.43
N ALA A 98 -6.90 -46.10 50.73
CA ALA A 98 -7.86 -45.10 51.19
C ALA A 98 -9.30 -45.66 51.26
N LYS A 99 -9.73 -46.45 50.27
CA LYS A 99 -11.02 -47.14 50.30
C LYS A 99 -11.12 -48.19 51.42
N GLY A 100 -10.00 -48.80 51.80
CA GLY A 100 -9.92 -49.74 52.93
C GLY A 100 -10.06 -49.08 54.30
N PHE A 101 -9.66 -47.81 54.42
CA PHE A 101 -9.79 -47.02 55.66
C PHE A 101 -11.18 -46.41 55.84
N ASN A 102 -11.86 -45.99 54.76
CA ASN A 102 -13.25 -45.55 54.83
C ASN A 102 -13.99 -45.77 53.48
N PRO A 103 -15.04 -46.61 53.45
CA PRO A 103 -15.86 -46.82 52.25
C PRO A 103 -16.59 -45.56 51.76
N ALA A 104 -16.70 -44.52 52.59
CA ALA A 104 -17.40 -43.27 52.28
C ALA A 104 -16.63 -42.32 51.33
N PHE A 105 -15.36 -42.61 50.99
CA PHE A 105 -14.63 -41.88 49.94
C PHE A 105 -15.19 -42.25 48.55
N SER A 106 -16.32 -41.64 48.18
CA SER A 106 -17.04 -41.93 46.94
C SER A 106 -16.66 -41.02 45.77
N ALA A 107 -15.97 -39.90 46.01
CA ALA A 107 -15.55 -38.98 44.96
C ALA A 107 -14.15 -39.37 44.43
N LEU A 108 -14.05 -39.63 43.12
CA LEU A 108 -12.77 -39.91 42.45
C LEU A 108 -11.74 -38.78 42.64
N ASP A 109 -12.22 -37.54 42.81
CA ASP A 109 -11.37 -36.36 42.97
C ASP A 109 -10.67 -36.33 44.33
N GLU A 110 -11.34 -36.70 45.44
CA GLU A 110 -10.73 -36.78 46.78
C GLU A 110 -9.63 -37.86 46.83
N LEU A 111 -9.88 -38.99 46.17
CA LEU A 111 -8.95 -40.11 46.09
C LEU A 111 -7.74 -39.81 45.18
N ALA A 112 -7.93 -39.04 44.12
CA ALA A 112 -6.83 -38.57 43.26
C ALA A 112 -5.90 -37.61 44.02
N VAL A 113 -6.45 -36.76 44.88
CA VAL A 113 -5.69 -35.81 45.69
C VAL A 113 -4.78 -36.50 46.71
N LEU A 114 -5.21 -37.63 47.29
CA LEU A 114 -4.36 -38.44 48.19
C LEU A 114 -3.10 -38.99 47.50
N ALA A 115 -3.11 -39.14 46.18
CA ALA A 115 -1.94 -39.61 45.43
C ALA A 115 -0.90 -38.52 45.17
N VAL A 116 -1.25 -37.23 45.35
CA VAL A 116 -0.38 -36.09 45.01
C VAL A 116 0.96 -36.13 45.76
N PRO A 117 1.02 -36.32 47.09
CA PRO A 117 2.29 -36.48 47.81
C PRO A 117 3.20 -37.57 47.22
N ALA A 118 2.63 -38.74 46.90
CA ALA A 118 3.39 -39.85 46.34
C ALA A 118 3.87 -39.60 44.91
N ILE A 119 3.05 -38.91 44.10
CA ILE A 119 3.37 -38.56 42.71
C ILE A 119 4.49 -37.51 42.66
N LEU A 120 4.44 -36.52 43.56
CA LEU A 120 5.34 -35.36 43.55
C LEU A 120 6.64 -35.54 44.32
N ARG A 121 6.70 -36.50 45.24
CA ARG A 121 7.90 -36.75 46.06
C ARG A 121 9.15 -36.93 45.19
N ASN A 122 10.20 -36.15 45.50
CA ASN A 122 11.48 -36.15 44.80
C ASN A 122 11.40 -35.96 43.27
N ARG A 123 10.39 -35.21 42.78
CA ARG A 123 10.25 -34.86 41.36
C ARG A 123 10.50 -33.39 41.09
N VAL A 124 10.91 -33.10 39.86
CA VAL A 124 10.88 -31.74 39.30
C VAL A 124 9.49 -31.45 38.75
N ILE A 125 8.90 -30.32 39.11
CA ILE A 125 7.56 -29.90 38.69
C ILE A 125 7.65 -28.47 38.16
N VAL A 126 7.09 -28.26 36.98
CA VAL A 126 6.98 -26.95 36.35
C VAL A 126 5.58 -26.41 36.55
N ILE A 127 5.49 -25.23 37.13
CA ILE A 127 4.24 -24.49 37.30
C ILE A 127 4.35 -23.22 36.44
N ASP A 128 3.57 -23.16 35.35
CA ASP A 128 3.57 -22.05 34.37
C ASP A 128 2.29 -21.18 34.51
N ASP A 129 2.29 -20.00 33.89
CA ASP A 129 1.16 -19.06 33.77
C ASP A 129 0.52 -18.65 35.12
N ILE A 130 1.30 -18.49 36.19
CA ILE A 130 0.80 -18.07 37.52
C ILE A 130 0.03 -16.75 37.43
N GLU A 131 0.48 -15.83 36.58
CA GLU A 131 -0.17 -14.54 36.36
C GLU A 131 -1.54 -14.63 35.68
N ARG A 132 -1.94 -15.83 35.23
CA ARG A 132 -3.21 -16.09 34.56
C ARG A 132 -4.08 -17.11 35.31
N LYS A 133 -3.80 -17.35 36.58
CA LYS A 133 -4.69 -18.07 37.50
C LYS A 133 -6.09 -17.43 37.55
N HIS A 134 -7.10 -18.21 37.94
CA HIS A 134 -8.42 -17.63 38.21
C HIS A 134 -8.33 -16.64 39.38
N ASN A 135 -9.25 -15.67 39.44
CA ASN A 135 -9.26 -14.66 40.50
C ASN A 135 -9.48 -15.26 41.91
N ASP A 136 -10.14 -16.41 41.98
CA ASP A 136 -10.48 -17.09 43.24
C ASP A 136 -9.28 -17.80 43.88
N LEU A 137 -8.25 -18.18 43.09
CA LEU A 137 -7.05 -18.82 43.61
C LEU A 137 -6.09 -17.72 44.09
N ASN A 138 -5.78 -17.65 45.38
CA ASN A 138 -4.82 -16.66 45.89
C ASN A 138 -3.38 -17.11 45.61
N ILE A 139 -2.48 -16.17 45.30
CA ILE A 139 -1.05 -16.48 45.13
C ILE A 139 -0.42 -17.03 46.41
N GLU A 140 -0.89 -16.61 47.59
CA GLU A 140 -0.47 -17.17 48.88
C GLU A 140 -0.76 -18.67 48.99
N GLU A 141 -1.90 -19.13 48.49
CA GLU A 141 -2.25 -20.56 48.48
C GLU A 141 -1.32 -21.36 47.56
N VAL A 142 -0.98 -20.79 46.39
CA VAL A 142 -0.04 -21.41 45.44
C VAL A 142 1.35 -21.49 46.06
N MET A 143 1.81 -20.41 46.70
CA MET A 143 3.13 -20.37 47.35
C MET A 143 3.18 -21.28 48.58
N GLY A 144 2.10 -21.37 49.35
CA GLY A 144 1.97 -22.33 50.45
C GLY A 144 2.02 -23.79 49.97
N PHE A 145 1.38 -24.09 48.83
CA PHE A 145 1.52 -25.40 48.18
C PHE A 145 2.97 -25.66 47.74
N ILE A 146 3.65 -24.68 47.15
CA ILE A 146 5.05 -24.82 46.73
C ILE A 146 5.96 -25.11 47.93
N ASP A 147 5.85 -24.30 48.99
CA ASP A 147 6.65 -24.41 50.23
C ASP A 147 6.42 -25.76 50.93
N GLU A 148 5.17 -26.24 51.04
CA GLU A 148 4.88 -27.56 51.59
C GLU A 148 5.57 -28.68 50.79
N PHE A 149 5.46 -28.63 49.46
CA PHE A 149 5.96 -29.71 48.61
C PHE A 149 7.47 -29.77 48.47
N THR A 150 8.15 -28.63 48.59
CA THR A 150 9.60 -28.57 48.60
C THR A 150 10.15 -29.04 49.94
N GLN A 151 9.65 -28.51 51.06
CA GLN A 151 10.17 -28.79 52.40
C GLN A 151 9.82 -30.20 52.91
N VAL A 152 8.59 -30.67 52.68
CA VAL A 152 8.09 -31.93 53.26
C VAL A 152 8.30 -33.13 52.32
N TYR A 153 8.11 -32.92 51.02
CA TYR A 153 8.10 -34.01 50.04
C TYR A 153 9.35 -34.04 49.13
N GLY A 154 10.29 -33.08 49.30
CA GLY A 154 11.52 -33.02 48.52
C GLY A 154 11.29 -32.76 47.03
N ALA A 155 10.14 -32.20 46.66
CA ALA A 155 9.88 -31.80 45.29
C ALA A 155 10.72 -30.57 44.93
N ARG A 156 11.14 -30.47 43.67
CA ARG A 156 11.80 -29.29 43.13
C ARG A 156 10.83 -28.58 42.19
N ILE A 157 10.67 -27.27 42.34
CA ILE A 157 9.68 -26.48 41.60
C ILE A 157 10.39 -25.51 40.68
N LEU A 158 10.01 -25.53 39.40
CA LEU A 158 10.30 -24.47 38.44
C LEU A 158 9.04 -23.64 38.22
N LEU A 159 9.09 -22.36 38.60
CA LEU A 159 8.05 -21.39 38.28
C LEU A 159 8.39 -20.74 36.94
N ILE A 160 7.45 -20.74 36.00
CA ILE A 160 7.54 -19.95 34.77
C ILE A 160 6.44 -18.90 34.83
N LEU A 161 6.81 -17.63 34.76
CA LEU A 161 5.85 -16.55 34.97
C LEU A 161 6.21 -15.24 34.26
N ASN A 162 5.23 -14.36 34.18
CA ASN A 162 5.44 -12.95 33.90
C ASN A 162 5.12 -12.12 35.15
N SER A 163 6.17 -11.80 35.92
CA SER A 163 6.07 -11.03 37.17
C SER A 163 5.43 -9.65 36.97
N ASP A 164 5.64 -9.01 35.81
CA ASP A 164 5.06 -7.70 35.50
C ASP A 164 3.53 -7.71 35.40
N LYS A 165 2.93 -8.88 35.14
CA LYS A 165 1.49 -9.06 34.93
C LYS A 165 0.77 -9.70 36.12
N LEU A 166 1.48 -9.94 37.21
CA LEU A 166 0.86 -10.34 38.48
C LEU A 166 0.00 -9.19 39.03
N LYS A 167 -1.20 -9.52 39.52
CA LYS A 167 -2.12 -8.54 40.13
C LYS A 167 -1.68 -8.12 41.53
N ASP A 168 -1.17 -9.07 42.31
CA ASP A 168 -0.83 -8.91 43.73
C ASP A 168 0.69 -8.75 43.93
N LYS A 169 1.30 -7.75 43.26
CA LYS A 169 2.78 -7.59 43.24
C LYS A 169 3.42 -7.48 44.62
N GLU A 170 2.83 -6.71 45.53
CA GLU A 170 3.39 -6.54 46.88
C GLU A 170 3.41 -7.84 47.69
N VAL A 171 2.37 -8.67 47.52
CA VAL A 171 2.28 -9.99 48.17
C VAL A 171 3.29 -10.94 47.54
N TRP A 172 3.37 -10.95 46.21
CA TRP A 172 4.39 -11.70 45.48
C TRP A 172 5.81 -11.36 45.94
N ASP A 173 6.14 -10.08 46.08
CA ASP A 173 7.49 -9.63 46.44
C ASP A 173 7.93 -10.11 47.84
N LYS A 174 6.98 -10.25 48.79
CA LYS A 174 7.26 -10.84 50.10
C LYS A 174 7.42 -12.36 50.03
N LEU A 175 6.56 -13.04 49.26
CA LEU A 175 6.57 -14.49 49.16
C LEU A 175 7.78 -15.01 48.38
N ARG A 176 8.20 -14.29 47.33
CA ARG A 176 9.36 -14.69 46.53
C ARG A 176 10.65 -14.71 47.33
N GLU A 177 10.86 -13.73 48.23
CA GLU A 177 12.08 -13.66 49.06
C GLU A 177 12.20 -14.88 49.98
N LYS A 178 11.06 -15.39 50.47
CA LYS A 178 11.01 -16.53 51.37
C LYS A 178 11.09 -17.87 50.63
N VAL A 179 10.39 -18.00 49.50
CA VAL A 179 10.08 -19.31 48.89
C VAL A 179 10.96 -19.61 47.68
N ILE A 180 11.48 -18.60 46.98
CA ILE A 180 12.24 -18.78 45.74
C ILE A 180 13.73 -18.71 46.05
N ASP A 181 14.46 -19.79 45.79
CA ASP A 181 15.90 -19.86 46.06
C ASP A 181 16.69 -19.07 45.01
N GLN A 182 16.27 -19.19 43.73
CA GLN A 182 16.96 -18.57 42.60
C GLN A 182 15.95 -18.01 41.59
N GLU A 183 16.24 -16.82 41.07
CA GLU A 183 15.44 -16.20 40.01
C GLU A 183 16.29 -15.83 38.79
N ILE A 184 15.80 -16.21 37.62
CA ILE A 184 16.39 -15.90 36.32
C ILE A 184 15.37 -15.11 35.50
N THR A 185 15.74 -13.90 35.11
CA THR A 185 14.92 -13.09 34.20
C THR A 185 15.35 -13.33 32.76
N LEU A 186 14.45 -13.91 31.96
CA LEU A 186 14.66 -14.06 30.53
C LEU A 186 14.39 -12.73 29.79
N SER A 187 15.47 -12.16 29.27
CA SER A 187 15.43 -11.09 28.27
C SER A 187 15.86 -11.65 26.92
N THR A 188 15.10 -11.33 25.88
CA THR A 188 15.31 -11.80 24.50
C THR A 188 15.51 -10.61 23.61
N THR A 189 16.60 -10.59 22.85
CA THR A 189 16.85 -9.53 21.87
C THR A 189 15.94 -9.71 20.63
N PRO A 190 15.67 -8.65 19.85
CA PRO A 190 14.92 -8.78 18.60
C PRO A 190 15.53 -9.81 17.64
N LYS A 191 16.86 -9.84 17.53
CA LYS A 191 17.60 -10.81 16.72
C LYS A 191 17.36 -12.25 17.14
N GLU A 192 17.52 -12.54 18.42
CA GLU A 192 17.26 -13.89 18.95
C GLU A 192 15.79 -14.29 18.78
N ALA A 193 14.86 -13.36 19.00
CA ALA A 193 13.44 -13.60 18.77
C ALA A 193 13.14 -13.93 17.31
N PHE A 194 13.80 -13.24 16.37
CA PHE A 194 13.68 -13.45 14.93
C PHE A 194 14.22 -14.82 14.52
N GLU A 195 15.41 -15.20 14.98
CA GLU A 195 16.02 -16.50 14.72
C GLU A 195 15.14 -17.65 15.25
N ILE A 196 14.60 -17.53 16.47
CA ILE A 196 13.67 -18.52 17.04
C ILE A 196 12.36 -18.56 16.23
N ALA A 197 11.84 -17.42 15.79
CA ALA A 197 10.61 -17.35 15.01
C ALA A 197 10.72 -18.02 13.64
N LEU A 198 11.90 -17.93 13.00
CA LEU A 198 12.19 -18.62 11.74
C LEU A 198 12.27 -20.14 11.91
N ALA A 199 12.71 -20.62 13.06
CA ALA A 199 12.85 -22.06 13.37
C ALA A 199 13.65 -22.81 12.28
N GLY A 200 14.72 -22.19 11.76
CA GLY A 200 15.59 -22.76 10.73
C GLY A 200 15.00 -22.78 9.31
N LYS A 201 13.82 -22.18 9.09
CA LYS A 201 13.22 -22.08 7.75
C LYS A 201 13.84 -20.92 6.97
N ARG A 202 14.02 -21.11 5.67
CA ARG A 202 14.40 -20.02 4.75
C ARG A 202 13.24 -19.03 4.65
N PHE A 203 13.57 -17.75 4.72
CA PHE A 203 12.63 -16.64 4.56
C PHE A 203 13.27 -15.62 3.62
N LEU A 204 12.61 -15.32 2.51
CA LEU A 204 13.17 -14.51 1.43
C LEU A 204 13.52 -13.09 1.90
N TYR A 205 12.65 -12.50 2.71
CA TYR A 205 12.75 -11.11 3.17
C TYR A 205 13.41 -10.97 4.54
N ALA A 206 14.28 -11.92 4.91
CA ALA A 206 14.83 -12.00 6.26
C ALA A 206 15.62 -10.74 6.65
N ALA A 207 16.44 -10.20 5.75
CA ALA A 207 17.26 -9.02 6.02
C ALA A 207 16.40 -7.77 6.28
N GLN A 208 15.45 -7.49 5.39
CA GLN A 208 14.59 -6.31 5.46
C GLN A 208 13.66 -6.34 6.67
N VAL A 209 13.10 -7.52 7.00
CA VAL A 209 12.27 -7.65 8.20
C VAL A 209 13.13 -7.54 9.46
N MET A 210 14.34 -8.11 9.48
CA MET A 210 15.25 -8.04 10.62
C MET A 210 15.61 -6.60 10.99
N GLU A 211 15.93 -5.77 10.00
CA GLU A 211 16.22 -4.34 10.19
C GLU A 211 15.02 -3.62 10.85
N ALA A 212 13.82 -3.78 10.30
CA ALA A 212 12.62 -3.12 10.82
C ALA A 212 12.23 -3.61 12.23
N VAL A 213 12.38 -4.91 12.54
CA VAL A 213 12.05 -5.43 13.88
C VAL A 213 13.06 -5.00 14.95
N GLU A 214 14.33 -4.77 14.57
CA GLU A 214 15.35 -4.18 15.44
C GLU A 214 15.02 -2.73 15.80
N ILE A 215 14.67 -1.92 14.79
CA ILE A 215 14.24 -0.53 14.97
C ILE A 215 13.00 -0.46 15.88
N CYS A 216 11.99 -1.30 15.60
CA CYS A 216 10.79 -1.42 16.44
C CYS A 216 11.03 -2.11 17.80
N LYS A 217 12.24 -2.62 18.07
CA LYS A 217 12.63 -3.33 19.31
C LYS A 217 11.71 -4.51 19.67
N ILE A 218 11.23 -5.24 18.66
CA ILE A 218 10.27 -6.32 18.83
C ILE A 218 10.99 -7.58 19.31
N SER A 219 10.78 -7.98 20.55
CA SER A 219 11.39 -9.17 21.18
C SER A 219 10.39 -10.33 21.41
N ASN A 220 9.11 -10.12 21.09
CA ASN A 220 8.08 -11.13 21.28
C ASN A 220 8.03 -12.10 20.09
N ILE A 221 8.51 -13.33 20.30
CA ILE A 221 8.59 -14.40 19.29
C ILE A 221 7.23 -14.66 18.62
N ARG A 222 6.12 -14.60 19.37
CA ARG A 222 4.78 -14.86 18.81
C ARG A 222 4.36 -13.75 17.84
N ILE A 223 4.69 -12.49 18.15
CA ILE A 223 4.42 -11.35 17.28
C ILE A 223 5.32 -11.42 16.05
N MET A 224 6.60 -11.75 16.25
CA MET A 224 7.56 -12.00 15.16
C MET A 224 7.05 -13.03 14.16
N GLN A 225 6.53 -14.17 14.65
CA GLN A 225 5.91 -15.19 13.81
C GLN A 225 4.68 -14.68 13.05
N LYS A 226 3.90 -13.76 13.63
CA LYS A 226 2.75 -13.15 12.95
C LYS A 226 3.22 -12.19 11.85
N ILE A 227 4.23 -11.36 12.13
CA ILE A 227 4.87 -10.48 11.15
C ILE A 227 5.37 -11.27 9.95
N ILE A 228 6.17 -12.33 10.18
CA ILE A 228 6.69 -13.18 9.11
C ILE A 228 5.55 -13.79 8.26
N ARG A 229 4.47 -14.25 8.91
CA ARG A 229 3.28 -14.76 8.19
C ARG A 229 2.56 -13.68 7.39
N THR A 230 2.46 -12.47 7.93
CA THR A 230 1.83 -11.33 7.23
C THR A 230 2.64 -10.94 6.00
N VAL A 231 3.96 -10.78 6.14
CA VAL A 231 4.85 -10.47 5.01
C VAL A 231 4.77 -11.56 3.93
N ASN A 232 4.86 -12.84 4.31
CA ASN A 232 4.74 -13.95 3.35
C ASN A 232 3.40 -13.93 2.60
N LYS A 233 2.29 -13.59 3.28
CA LYS A 233 0.98 -13.53 2.63
C LYS A 233 0.83 -12.34 1.69
N LEU A 234 1.34 -11.18 2.06
CA LEU A 234 1.25 -9.96 1.25
C LEU A 234 2.12 -10.05 0.00
N LEU A 235 3.25 -10.73 0.10
CA LEU A 235 4.24 -10.85 -0.98
C LEU A 235 4.20 -12.22 -1.67
N ASP A 236 3.18 -13.05 -1.41
CA ASP A 236 3.07 -14.40 -1.97
C ASP A 236 3.06 -14.36 -3.51
N GLY A 237 3.94 -15.14 -4.14
CA GLY A 237 4.11 -15.17 -5.59
C GLY A 237 4.94 -14.02 -6.20
N ARG A 238 5.60 -13.17 -5.39
CA ARG A 238 6.38 -12.00 -5.86
C ARG A 238 7.85 -12.06 -5.41
N ASP A 239 8.58 -13.00 -5.99
CA ASP A 239 9.98 -13.26 -5.61
C ASP A 239 10.99 -12.22 -6.16
N ASN A 240 10.59 -11.37 -7.11
CA ASN A 240 11.47 -10.47 -7.87
C ASN A 240 11.15 -8.96 -7.68
N LEU A 241 10.63 -8.55 -6.52
CA LEU A 241 10.48 -7.14 -6.19
C LEU A 241 11.84 -6.48 -5.92
N SER A 242 12.04 -5.27 -6.44
CA SER A 242 13.28 -4.53 -6.19
C SER A 242 13.38 -4.02 -4.75
N GLU A 243 14.61 -3.72 -4.30
CA GLU A 243 14.86 -3.24 -2.93
C GLU A 243 14.08 -1.98 -2.56
N ASP A 244 13.84 -1.04 -3.49
CA ASP A 244 13.05 0.17 -3.23
C ASP A 244 11.59 -0.13 -2.91
N VAL A 245 10.99 -1.09 -3.63
CA VAL A 245 9.60 -1.50 -3.41
C VAL A 245 9.52 -2.23 -2.07
N LEU A 246 10.47 -3.12 -1.77
CA LEU A 246 10.55 -3.79 -0.48
C LEU A 246 10.76 -2.82 0.69
N SER A 247 11.61 -1.80 0.52
CA SER A 247 11.85 -0.78 1.55
C SER A 247 10.66 0.15 1.77
N ARG A 248 9.79 0.32 0.78
CA ARG A 248 8.49 1.02 0.94
C ARG A 248 7.46 0.20 1.73
N ILE A 249 7.49 -1.13 1.66
CA ILE A 249 6.41 -2.02 2.11
C ILE A 249 6.73 -2.67 3.46
N ILE A 250 7.92 -3.25 3.59
CA ILE A 250 8.26 -4.11 4.72
C ILE A 250 8.26 -3.34 6.04
N PRO A 251 8.87 -2.15 6.17
CA PRO A 251 8.84 -1.38 7.40
C PRO A 251 7.42 -1.06 7.88
N SER A 252 6.55 -0.58 6.98
CA SER A 252 5.13 -0.36 7.28
C SER A 252 4.42 -1.64 7.74
N THR A 253 4.73 -2.77 7.10
CA THR A 253 4.17 -4.08 7.44
C THR A 253 4.54 -4.52 8.85
N VAL A 254 5.82 -4.36 9.21
CA VAL A 254 6.35 -4.67 10.53
C VAL A 254 5.72 -3.78 11.58
N LEU A 255 5.73 -2.46 11.37
CA LEU A 255 5.19 -1.47 12.31
C LEU A 255 3.71 -1.71 12.58
N LEU A 256 2.88 -1.75 11.54
CA LEU A 256 1.42 -1.90 11.69
C LEU A 256 1.04 -3.28 12.26
N SER A 257 1.74 -4.34 11.88
CA SER A 257 1.53 -5.67 12.48
C SER A 257 1.90 -5.69 13.97
N ALA A 258 3.00 -5.03 14.34
CA ALA A 258 3.43 -4.91 15.73
C ALA A 258 2.42 -4.10 16.54
N MET A 259 1.95 -2.96 16.03
CA MET A 259 0.90 -2.14 16.65
C MET A 259 -0.39 -2.93 16.86
N HIS A 260 -0.89 -3.58 15.80
CA HIS A 260 -2.14 -4.35 15.84
C HIS A 260 -2.08 -5.49 16.88
N HIS A 261 -0.92 -6.12 17.06
CA HIS A 261 -0.73 -7.18 18.06
C HIS A 261 -0.21 -6.70 19.41
N ARG A 262 -0.20 -5.38 19.67
CA ARG A 262 0.29 -4.75 20.91
C ARG A 262 1.71 -5.18 21.26
N GLY A 263 2.58 -5.19 20.26
CA GLY A 263 4.00 -5.56 20.36
C GLY A 263 4.94 -4.42 20.69
N LEU A 264 4.44 -3.19 20.75
CA LEU A 264 5.19 -1.99 21.08
C LEU A 264 4.70 -1.47 22.44
N ASP A 265 5.62 -1.25 23.38
CA ASP A 265 5.27 -0.74 24.72
C ASP A 265 4.84 0.74 24.66
N GLU A 266 5.53 1.56 23.86
CA GLU A 266 5.26 3.00 23.64
C GLU A 266 5.07 3.31 22.14
N GLY A 267 4.33 2.44 21.43
CA GLY A 267 4.12 2.58 19.98
C GLY A 267 3.17 3.72 19.59
N PRO A 268 3.22 4.17 18.32
CA PRO A 268 2.34 5.22 17.82
C PRO A 268 0.88 4.80 17.80
N THR A 269 -0.03 5.78 17.80
CA THR A 269 -1.44 5.54 17.50
C THR A 269 -1.64 5.33 16.00
N LEU A 270 -2.72 4.63 15.64
CA LEU A 270 -3.04 4.41 14.22
C LEU A 270 -3.29 5.73 13.48
N ASP A 271 -3.99 6.67 14.12
CA ASP A 271 -4.30 7.98 13.56
C ASP A 271 -3.02 8.79 13.29
N PHE A 272 -2.03 8.72 14.20
CA PHE A 272 -0.74 9.36 13.99
C PHE A 272 -0.02 8.79 12.76
N VAL A 273 0.07 7.46 12.64
CA VAL A 273 0.73 6.81 11.51
C VAL A 273 0.07 7.17 10.18
N ILE A 274 -1.26 7.08 10.10
CA ILE A 274 -2.00 7.41 8.88
C ILE A 274 -1.84 8.90 8.50
N GLY A 275 -1.82 9.78 9.49
CA GLY A 275 -1.64 11.23 9.30
C GLY A 275 -0.19 11.67 9.15
N PHE A 276 0.78 10.76 9.25
CA PHE A 276 2.20 11.11 9.25
C PHE A 276 2.67 11.53 7.85
N ASN A 277 3.49 12.58 7.83
CA ASN A 277 4.23 13.03 6.67
C ASN A 277 5.56 13.60 7.14
N SER A 278 6.67 12.93 6.82
CA SER A 278 8.02 13.28 7.32
C SER A 278 8.42 14.71 6.94
N SER A 279 8.17 15.13 5.70
CA SER A 279 8.49 16.50 5.27
C SER A 279 7.73 17.56 6.06
N ARG A 280 6.42 17.38 6.27
CA ARG A 280 5.62 18.28 7.10
C ARG A 280 6.11 18.26 8.55
N PHE A 281 6.38 17.08 9.09
CA PHE A 281 6.82 16.89 10.46
C PHE A 281 8.13 17.65 10.75
N HIS A 282 9.13 17.53 9.87
CA HIS A 282 10.37 18.28 9.98
C HIS A 282 10.19 19.78 9.72
N MET A 283 9.41 20.16 8.70
CA MET A 283 9.15 21.56 8.40
C MET A 283 8.50 22.28 9.59
N GLU A 284 7.52 21.67 10.24
CA GLU A 284 6.89 22.25 11.42
C GLU A 284 7.88 22.36 12.60
N ALA A 285 8.83 21.43 12.75
CA ALA A 285 9.87 21.54 13.77
C ALA A 285 10.82 22.72 13.49
N GLU A 286 11.19 22.95 12.24
CA GLU A 286 12.01 24.10 11.84
C GLU A 286 11.26 25.44 11.97
N MET A 287 9.98 25.44 11.63
CA MET A 287 9.11 26.62 11.72
C MET A 287 8.79 27.06 13.15
N ARG A 288 9.16 26.29 14.18
CA ARG A 288 9.01 26.64 15.60
C ARG A 288 10.28 27.24 16.23
N ARG A 289 11.32 27.53 15.43
CA ARG A 289 12.55 28.17 15.94
C ARG A 289 12.26 29.55 16.56
N PRO A 290 13.04 29.98 17.58
CA PRO A 290 12.89 31.30 18.18
C PRO A 290 12.93 32.41 17.10
N GLY A 291 11.89 33.26 17.07
CA GLY A 291 11.75 34.35 16.08
C GLY A 291 10.92 34.02 14.83
N SER A 292 10.34 32.82 14.74
CA SER A 292 9.39 32.43 13.69
C SER A 292 7.95 32.84 14.01
N ILE A 293 7.09 32.93 12.97
CA ILE A 293 5.65 33.20 13.11
C ILE A 293 4.88 32.09 13.86
N PHE A 294 5.49 30.93 14.08
CA PHE A 294 4.90 29.79 14.81
C PHE A 294 5.64 29.50 16.12
N ALA A 295 6.47 30.42 16.62
CA ALA A 295 7.22 30.24 17.87
C ALA A 295 6.31 30.01 19.10
N ASP A 296 5.08 30.53 19.06
CA ASP A 296 4.09 30.40 20.15
C ASP A 296 3.20 29.14 20.02
N VAL A 297 3.35 28.34 18.96
CA VAL A 297 2.59 27.09 18.81
C VAL A 297 3.15 26.04 19.79
N PRO A 298 2.31 25.41 20.63
CA PRO A 298 2.77 24.38 21.56
C PRO A 298 3.54 23.27 20.86
N GLU A 299 4.63 22.82 21.48
CA GLU A 299 5.36 21.65 20.96
C GLU A 299 4.47 20.41 21.00
N PRO A 300 4.59 19.51 20.00
CA PRO A 300 3.93 18.22 20.06
C PRO A 300 4.41 17.43 21.30
N PRO A 301 3.55 16.57 21.86
CA PRO A 301 3.92 15.70 22.98
C PRO A 301 5.23 14.95 22.70
N LYS A 302 6.02 14.70 23.75
CA LYS A 302 7.28 13.95 23.65
C LYS A 302 7.09 12.59 22.97
N GLU A 303 5.95 11.95 23.19
CA GLU A 303 5.54 10.68 22.58
C GLU A 303 5.47 10.81 21.06
N GLU A 304 4.78 11.83 20.53
CA GLU A 304 4.69 12.09 19.09
C GLU A 304 6.04 12.42 18.46
N LYS A 305 6.94 13.10 19.20
CA LYS A 305 8.33 13.30 18.77
C LYS A 305 9.07 11.98 18.59
N ASN A 306 8.95 11.07 19.57
CA ASN A 306 9.55 9.74 19.51
C ASN A 306 8.95 8.90 18.38
N TRP A 307 7.63 9.02 18.15
CA TRP A 307 6.95 8.33 17.06
C TRP A 307 7.40 8.81 15.68
N GLY A 308 7.52 10.13 15.49
CA GLY A 308 8.06 10.68 14.24
C GLY A 308 9.48 10.17 13.96
N ALA A 309 10.36 10.20 14.97
CA ALA A 309 11.70 9.65 14.85
C ALA A 309 11.72 8.14 14.52
N LEU A 310 10.80 7.36 15.10
CA LEU A 310 10.64 5.93 14.78
C LEU A 310 10.23 5.74 13.30
N LEU A 311 9.28 6.53 12.79
CA LEU A 311 8.85 6.43 11.40
C LEU A 311 9.96 6.87 10.43
N ASP A 312 10.72 7.92 10.76
CA ASP A 312 11.88 8.36 9.97
C ASP A 312 12.99 7.30 9.95
N GLU A 313 13.30 6.67 11.09
CA GLU A 313 14.28 5.58 11.18
C GLU A 313 13.86 4.35 10.37
N LEU A 314 12.54 4.04 10.35
CA LEU A 314 11.94 3.02 9.49
C LEU A 314 11.82 3.45 8.02
N LYS A 315 12.17 4.69 7.67
CA LYS A 315 12.02 5.30 6.33
C LYS A 315 10.57 5.33 5.83
N ILE A 316 9.61 5.42 6.75
CA ILE A 316 8.18 5.56 6.43
C ILE A 316 7.86 7.05 6.30
N ASN A 317 7.96 7.56 5.08
CA ASN A 317 7.79 9.00 4.82
C ASN A 317 6.33 9.45 4.92
N ASN A 318 5.39 8.60 4.52
CA ASN A 318 3.96 8.85 4.49
C ASN A 318 3.18 7.53 4.34
N CYS A 319 1.89 7.56 4.66
CA CYS A 319 0.97 6.46 4.38
C CYS A 319 0.12 6.73 3.14
N ASP A 320 -0.17 5.68 2.38
CA ASP A 320 -1.06 5.74 1.23
C ASP A 320 -2.05 4.53 1.22
N ASP A 321 -2.47 4.08 0.04
CA ASP A 321 -3.34 2.92 -0.13
C ASP A 321 -2.76 1.62 0.41
N TYR A 322 -1.43 1.44 0.41
CA TYR A 322 -0.80 0.23 0.95
C TYR A 322 -1.13 0.02 2.42
N GLU A 323 -0.87 1.05 3.25
CA GLU A 323 -1.14 0.98 4.68
C GLU A 323 -2.63 0.76 4.95
N ARG A 324 -3.52 1.35 4.14
CA ARG A 324 -4.97 1.14 4.27
C ARG A 324 -5.36 -0.31 4.01
N VAL A 325 -4.87 -0.92 2.92
CA VAL A 325 -5.11 -2.34 2.61
C VAL A 325 -4.57 -3.23 3.73
N LEU A 326 -3.40 -2.92 4.26
CA LEU A 326 -2.79 -3.66 5.35
C LEU A 326 -3.60 -3.54 6.65
N ILE A 327 -4.08 -2.35 7.00
CA ILE A 327 -4.91 -2.12 8.18
C ILE A 327 -6.24 -2.89 8.06
N ASP A 328 -6.89 -2.83 6.89
CA ASP A 328 -8.11 -3.60 6.60
C ASP A 328 -7.86 -5.10 6.79
N TYR A 329 -6.75 -5.62 6.27
CA TYR A 329 -6.36 -7.02 6.43
C TYR A 329 -6.09 -7.40 7.89
N LEU A 330 -5.33 -6.59 8.63
CA LEU A 330 -5.04 -6.88 10.03
C LEU A 330 -6.31 -6.82 10.90
N GLY A 331 -7.22 -5.88 10.61
CA GLY A 331 -8.49 -5.73 11.33
C GLY A 331 -9.50 -6.83 11.03
N SER A 332 -9.64 -7.23 9.76
CA SER A 332 -10.64 -8.21 9.32
C SER A 332 -10.14 -9.66 9.25
N GLY A 333 -8.83 -9.85 9.09
CA GLY A 333 -8.22 -11.14 8.76
C GLY A 333 -8.40 -11.57 7.29
N LEU A 334 -9.07 -10.76 6.47
CA LEU A 334 -9.38 -11.06 5.06
C LEU A 334 -8.46 -10.24 4.14
N LEU A 335 -7.73 -10.93 3.27
CA LEU A 335 -6.80 -10.29 2.34
C LEU A 335 -7.47 -10.08 0.99
N ASP A 336 -7.56 -8.82 0.56
CA ASP A 336 -7.91 -8.49 -0.83
C ASP A 336 -6.63 -8.48 -1.67
N SER A 337 -6.29 -9.65 -2.23
CA SER A 337 -5.08 -9.81 -3.05
C SER A 337 -5.10 -8.91 -4.28
N GLY A 338 -6.26 -8.63 -4.87
CA GLY A 338 -6.35 -7.75 -6.06
C GLY A 338 -6.00 -6.30 -5.73
N ARG A 339 -6.44 -5.79 -4.57
CA ARG A 339 -6.02 -4.46 -4.10
C ARG A 339 -4.53 -4.41 -3.79
N VAL A 340 -3.98 -5.45 -3.14
CA VAL A 340 -2.53 -5.52 -2.89
C VAL A 340 -1.77 -5.47 -4.22
N ASP A 341 -2.17 -6.28 -5.20
CA ASP A 341 -1.52 -6.35 -6.51
C ASP A 341 -1.51 -5.00 -7.20
N ALA A 342 -2.66 -4.33 -7.25
CA ALA A 342 -2.76 -3.01 -7.86
C ALA A 342 -1.84 -1.97 -7.19
N VAL A 343 -1.69 -2.00 -5.86
CA VAL A 343 -0.79 -1.08 -5.15
C VAL A 343 0.67 -1.41 -5.42
N LEU A 344 1.04 -2.69 -5.41
CA LEU A 344 2.41 -3.13 -5.67
C LEU A 344 2.82 -2.84 -7.11
N ASP A 345 1.95 -3.15 -8.08
CA ASP A 345 2.17 -2.87 -9.49
C ASP A 345 2.33 -1.37 -9.73
N ARG A 346 1.57 -0.54 -9.02
CA ARG A 346 1.75 0.92 -9.05
C ARG A 346 3.14 1.34 -8.57
N TYR A 347 3.62 0.82 -7.44
CA TYR A 347 4.97 1.17 -6.94
C TYR A 347 6.08 0.72 -7.89
N VAL A 348 5.95 -0.47 -8.48
CA VAL A 348 6.88 -0.96 -9.50
C VAL A 348 6.86 -0.03 -10.72
N ALA A 349 5.67 0.37 -11.18
CA ALA A 349 5.53 1.28 -12.32
C ALA A 349 6.10 2.68 -12.05
N GLU A 350 5.82 3.26 -10.87
CA GLU A 350 6.36 4.55 -10.45
C GLU A 350 7.88 4.53 -10.38
N LYS A 351 8.47 3.47 -9.81
CA LYS A 351 9.91 3.28 -9.78
C LYS A 351 10.48 3.21 -11.21
N ASN A 352 9.94 2.34 -12.05
CA ASN A 352 10.43 2.16 -13.42
C ASN A 352 10.36 3.48 -14.21
N MET A 353 9.29 4.27 -14.00
CA MET A 353 9.15 5.60 -14.58
C MET A 353 10.24 6.56 -14.09
N MET A 354 10.56 6.55 -12.79
CA MET A 354 11.62 7.38 -12.21
C MET A 354 12.99 6.99 -12.75
N GLU A 355 13.31 5.69 -12.85
CA GLU A 355 14.58 5.21 -13.42
C GLU A 355 14.75 5.61 -14.89
N ILE A 356 13.70 5.44 -15.70
CA ILE A 356 13.72 5.86 -17.11
C ILE A 356 13.88 7.38 -17.23
N ARG A 357 13.23 8.15 -16.36
CA ARG A 357 13.38 9.60 -16.32
C ARG A 357 14.81 10.02 -15.97
N GLU A 358 15.42 9.40 -14.96
CA GLU A 358 16.81 9.69 -14.57
C GLU A 358 17.79 9.36 -15.69
N ARG A 359 17.64 8.19 -16.33
CA ARG A 359 18.44 7.82 -17.51
C ARG A 359 18.25 8.80 -18.67
N CYS A 360 17.03 9.28 -18.87
CA CYS A 360 16.73 10.28 -19.90
C CYS A 360 17.43 11.61 -19.60
N VAL A 361 17.39 12.09 -18.35
CA VAL A 361 18.15 13.26 -17.90
C VAL A 361 19.65 13.07 -18.12
N ARG A 362 20.19 11.92 -17.72
CA ARG A 362 21.60 11.56 -17.94
C ARG A 362 21.97 11.55 -19.41
N PHE A 363 21.12 10.99 -20.29
CA PHE A 363 21.35 11.03 -21.73
C PHE A 363 21.51 12.47 -22.22
N PHE A 364 20.60 13.38 -21.85
CA PHE A 364 20.73 14.79 -22.24
C PHE A 364 21.97 15.46 -21.63
N GLU A 365 22.32 15.15 -20.38
CA GLU A 365 23.56 15.64 -19.77
C GLU A 365 24.79 15.21 -20.59
N LEU A 366 24.90 13.91 -20.92
CA LEU A 366 26.00 13.35 -21.70
C LEU A 366 26.12 14.03 -23.08
N VAL A 367 25.01 14.16 -23.79
CA VAL A 367 24.96 14.81 -25.11
C VAL A 367 25.43 16.28 -25.04
N HIS A 368 25.05 17.04 -24.01
CA HIS A 368 25.32 18.48 -23.95
C HIS A 368 26.67 18.83 -23.31
N TRP A 369 27.10 18.06 -22.31
CA TRP A 369 28.19 18.47 -21.41
C TRP A 369 29.37 17.51 -21.37
N HIS A 370 29.31 16.36 -22.06
CA HIS A 370 30.38 15.35 -22.04
C HIS A 370 30.93 15.06 -23.45
N PRO A 371 31.80 15.92 -24.01
CA PRO A 371 32.26 15.82 -25.40
C PRO A 371 33.19 14.63 -25.69
N LEU A 372 33.61 13.88 -24.66
CA LEU A 372 34.44 12.67 -24.81
C LEU A 372 33.62 11.39 -24.90
N VAL A 373 32.31 11.45 -24.66
CA VAL A 373 31.40 10.32 -24.84
C VAL A 373 31.25 10.07 -26.34
N THR A 374 31.39 8.82 -26.75
CA THR A 374 31.32 8.42 -28.15
C THR A 374 29.87 8.29 -28.63
N ASP A 375 29.66 8.46 -29.94
CA ASP A 375 28.36 8.22 -30.57
C ASP A 375 27.84 6.81 -30.27
N ALA A 376 28.72 5.80 -30.23
CA ALA A 376 28.34 4.42 -29.92
C ALA A 376 27.75 4.29 -28.51
N GLU A 377 28.35 4.93 -27.51
CA GLU A 377 27.84 4.93 -26.13
C GLU A 377 26.49 5.66 -26.01
N LEU A 378 26.31 6.76 -26.75
CA LEU A 378 25.02 7.47 -26.80
C LEU A 378 23.92 6.63 -27.47
N LEU A 379 24.26 5.90 -28.53
CA LEU A 379 23.32 5.01 -29.22
C LEU A 379 22.93 3.81 -28.37
N GLU A 380 23.86 3.25 -27.59
CA GLU A 380 23.58 2.16 -26.65
C GLU A 380 22.59 2.63 -25.57
N LEU A 381 22.86 3.76 -24.91
CA LEU A 381 21.94 4.33 -23.93
C LEU A 381 20.58 4.72 -24.54
N GLY A 382 20.59 5.26 -25.77
CA GLY A 382 19.37 5.54 -26.52
C GLY A 382 18.54 4.30 -26.82
N ALA A 383 19.20 3.17 -27.12
CA ALA A 383 18.53 1.90 -27.36
C ALA A 383 17.91 1.32 -26.09
N GLU A 384 18.58 1.46 -24.94
CA GLU A 384 18.00 1.10 -23.63
C GLU A 384 16.77 1.96 -23.30
N LEU A 385 16.87 3.28 -23.48
CA LEU A 385 15.75 4.20 -23.27
C LEU A 385 14.56 3.90 -24.19
N ALA A 386 14.82 3.42 -25.42
CA ALA A 386 13.78 3.04 -26.35
C ALA A 386 12.94 1.85 -25.87
N GLU A 387 13.47 0.93 -25.07
CA GLU A 387 12.72 -0.21 -24.51
C GLU A 387 11.66 0.23 -23.48
N GLY A 388 11.95 1.29 -22.71
CA GLY A 388 11.07 1.85 -21.68
C GLY A 388 10.34 3.14 -22.09
N ALA A 389 10.32 3.45 -23.39
CA ALA A 389 9.80 4.74 -23.87
C ALA A 389 8.30 4.94 -23.60
N ASP A 390 7.52 3.89 -23.37
CA ASP A 390 6.11 3.96 -22.97
C ASP A 390 5.87 4.61 -21.59
N LEU A 391 6.93 4.73 -20.78
CA LEU A 391 6.94 5.40 -19.48
C LEU A 391 7.35 6.87 -19.55
N LEU A 392 7.87 7.34 -20.69
CA LEU A 392 8.25 8.74 -20.88
C LEU A 392 7.02 9.62 -21.12
N ASP A 393 7.11 10.90 -20.72
CA ASP A 393 6.15 11.89 -21.19
C ASP A 393 6.35 12.22 -22.69
N ALA A 394 5.32 12.77 -23.31
CA ALA A 394 5.28 13.03 -24.74
C ALA A 394 6.40 13.97 -25.23
N TYR A 395 6.81 14.94 -24.40
CA TYR A 395 7.85 15.89 -24.75
C TYR A 395 9.24 15.29 -24.54
N ALA A 396 9.45 14.50 -23.49
CA ALA A 396 10.70 13.76 -23.30
C ALA A 396 10.94 12.77 -24.44
N ALA A 397 9.91 12.02 -24.87
CA ALA A 397 10.00 11.12 -26.02
C ALA A 397 10.30 11.87 -27.32
N THR A 398 9.66 13.03 -27.54
CA THR A 398 9.92 13.89 -28.70
C THR A 398 11.36 14.42 -28.70
N ALA A 399 11.82 15.00 -27.59
CA ALA A 399 13.16 15.56 -27.47
C ALA A 399 14.25 14.48 -27.61
N LEU A 400 14.00 13.27 -27.07
CA LEU A 400 14.92 12.15 -27.22
C LEU A 400 15.02 11.68 -28.68
N ASN A 401 13.90 11.61 -29.40
CA ASN A 401 13.87 11.31 -30.83
C ASN A 401 14.68 12.33 -31.65
N GLU A 402 14.49 13.63 -31.37
CA GLU A 402 15.20 14.71 -32.06
C GLU A 402 16.72 14.64 -31.80
N ARG A 403 17.14 14.48 -30.54
CA ARG A 403 18.56 14.40 -30.20
C ARG A 403 19.25 13.15 -30.74
N LEU A 404 18.57 12.00 -30.72
CA LEU A 404 19.12 10.78 -31.33
C LEU A 404 19.29 10.92 -32.84
N ALA A 405 18.45 11.70 -33.53
CA ALA A 405 18.60 11.92 -34.96
C ALA A 405 19.84 12.76 -35.31
N GLU A 406 20.38 13.54 -34.36
CA GLU A 406 21.62 14.31 -34.53
C GLU A 406 22.87 13.43 -34.42
N VAL A 407 22.77 12.25 -33.79
CA VAL A 407 23.88 11.28 -33.66
C VAL A 407 23.93 10.38 -34.91
N PRO A 408 25.10 10.17 -35.54
CA PRO A 408 25.25 9.27 -36.69
C PRO A 408 24.71 7.87 -36.42
N GLY A 409 23.67 7.46 -37.15
CA GLY A 409 23.00 6.15 -36.97
C GLY A 409 21.86 6.13 -35.95
N GLY A 410 21.62 7.23 -35.23
CA GLY A 410 20.62 7.29 -34.15
C GLY A 410 19.18 7.53 -34.59
N ALA A 411 18.94 7.95 -35.84
CA ALA A 411 17.58 8.15 -36.36
C ALA A 411 16.70 6.88 -36.24
N ALA A 412 17.26 5.69 -36.45
CA ALA A 412 16.54 4.43 -36.29
C ALA A 412 16.18 4.13 -34.83
N VAL A 413 17.08 4.46 -33.90
CA VAL A 413 16.84 4.33 -32.45
C VAL A 413 15.77 5.32 -31.99
N GLY A 414 15.87 6.58 -32.46
CA GLY A 414 14.85 7.59 -32.19
C GLY A 414 13.46 7.19 -32.70
N GLU A 415 13.34 6.58 -33.88
CA GLU A 415 12.05 6.10 -34.38
C GLU A 415 11.48 4.95 -33.54
N LYS A 416 12.36 4.09 -32.99
CA LYS A 416 11.97 3.05 -32.04
C LYS A 416 11.38 3.63 -30.75
N VAL A 417 11.96 4.71 -30.21
CA VAL A 417 11.41 5.45 -29.05
C VAL A 417 9.97 5.88 -29.32
N ILE A 418 9.71 6.53 -30.46
CA ILE A 418 8.36 7.02 -30.82
C ILE A 418 7.40 5.85 -31.00
N THR A 419 7.82 4.78 -31.68
CA THR A 419 7.00 3.59 -31.89
C THR A 419 6.58 2.98 -30.56
N ARG A 420 7.54 2.77 -29.65
CA ARG A 420 7.28 2.19 -28.33
C ARG A 420 6.39 3.10 -27.46
N TRP A 421 6.62 4.40 -27.49
CA TRP A 421 5.75 5.36 -26.80
C TRP A 421 4.30 5.27 -27.29
N LEU A 422 4.08 5.18 -28.61
CA LEU A 422 2.75 5.06 -29.21
C LEU A 422 2.05 3.74 -28.86
N GLU A 423 2.78 2.63 -28.75
CA GLU A 423 2.24 1.36 -28.23
C GLU A 423 1.74 1.54 -26.80
N GLY A 424 2.56 2.13 -25.93
CA GLY A 424 2.20 2.43 -24.56
C GLY A 424 0.98 3.35 -24.43
N PHE A 425 0.91 4.38 -25.26
CA PHE A 425 -0.22 5.32 -25.30
C PHE A 425 -1.53 4.62 -25.67
N LYS A 426 -1.51 3.71 -26.65
CA LYS A 426 -2.70 2.97 -27.10
C LYS A 426 -3.24 1.98 -26.06
N ASN A 427 -2.37 1.48 -25.18
CA ASN A 427 -2.74 0.48 -24.16
C ASN A 427 -3.37 1.10 -22.89
N LYS A 428 -3.41 2.44 -22.77
CA LYS A 428 -3.98 3.14 -21.61
C LYS A 428 -5.44 3.51 -21.87
N GLU A 429 -6.35 3.06 -21.00
CA GLU A 429 -7.77 3.43 -21.01
C GLU A 429 -8.20 4.04 -19.65
N PRO A 430 -8.76 5.26 -19.61
CA PRO A 430 -8.94 6.17 -20.75
C PRO A 430 -7.60 6.67 -21.31
N ALA A 431 -7.61 7.10 -22.58
CA ALA A 431 -6.42 7.66 -23.22
C ALA A 431 -5.90 8.87 -22.41
N PRO A 432 -4.58 9.00 -22.21
CA PRO A 432 -4.00 10.13 -21.51
C PRO A 432 -4.35 11.46 -22.17
N GLU A 433 -4.62 12.48 -21.37
CA GLU A 433 -4.82 13.84 -21.87
C GLU A 433 -3.50 14.44 -22.39
N ARG A 434 -3.61 15.34 -23.38
CA ARG A 434 -2.46 16.07 -23.90
C ARG A 434 -1.90 16.95 -22.79
N PRO A 435 -0.59 16.86 -22.45
CA PRO A 435 -0.02 17.67 -21.38
C PRO A 435 0.06 19.15 -21.78
N ASP A 436 -0.12 20.03 -20.79
CA ASP A 436 -0.04 21.48 -20.98
C ASP A 436 1.28 21.91 -21.61
N ASN A 437 1.21 22.81 -22.59
CA ASN A 437 2.36 23.27 -23.37
C ASN A 437 2.76 24.71 -23.02
N HIS A 438 3.13 24.95 -21.76
CA HIS A 438 3.48 26.31 -21.30
C HIS A 438 4.69 26.91 -22.05
N ASP A 439 5.61 26.06 -22.52
CA ASP A 439 6.85 26.46 -23.20
C ASP A 439 6.73 26.50 -24.73
N ASN A 440 5.54 26.23 -25.28
CA ASN A 440 5.28 26.17 -26.73
C ASN A 440 6.22 25.20 -27.49
N LYS A 441 6.59 24.09 -26.84
CA LYS A 441 7.42 23.02 -27.40
C LYS A 441 6.64 22.24 -28.46
N ARG A 442 7.29 21.84 -29.55
CA ARG A 442 6.65 21.01 -30.58
C ARG A 442 6.69 19.54 -30.18
N LEU A 443 5.62 18.81 -30.47
CA LEU A 443 5.56 17.35 -30.34
C LEU A 443 5.97 16.69 -31.65
N ASN A 444 6.48 15.46 -31.56
CA ASN A 444 6.68 14.62 -32.73
C ASN A 444 5.33 14.46 -33.48
N PRO A 445 5.29 14.58 -34.83
CA PRO A 445 4.04 14.54 -35.59
C PRO A 445 3.16 13.31 -35.34
N LYS A 446 3.77 12.14 -35.08
CA LYS A 446 3.03 10.91 -34.81
C LYS A 446 2.37 10.92 -33.42
N ILE A 447 3.06 11.48 -32.42
CA ILE A 447 2.56 11.66 -31.06
C ILE A 447 1.41 12.68 -31.06
N ASP A 448 1.59 13.80 -31.76
CA ASP A 448 0.56 14.84 -31.86
C ASP A 448 -0.72 14.33 -32.53
N LEU A 449 -0.58 13.52 -33.59
CA LEU A 449 -1.71 12.87 -34.24
C LEU A 449 -2.44 11.90 -33.29
N ALA A 450 -1.69 11.15 -32.46
CA ALA A 450 -2.28 10.22 -31.51
C ALA A 450 -3.13 10.92 -30.44
N PHE A 451 -2.66 12.03 -29.88
CA PHE A 451 -3.46 12.86 -28.96
C PHE A 451 -4.69 13.44 -29.67
N THR A 452 -4.51 14.00 -30.86
CA THR A 452 -5.62 14.57 -31.63
C THR A 452 -6.71 13.54 -31.93
N GLU A 453 -6.34 12.31 -32.24
CA GLU A 453 -7.28 11.21 -32.47
C GLU A 453 -7.98 10.76 -31.18
N ALA A 454 -7.25 10.68 -30.06
CA ALA A 454 -7.83 10.37 -28.75
C ALA A 454 -8.84 11.44 -28.29
N GLU A 455 -8.49 12.72 -28.44
CA GLU A 455 -9.36 13.86 -28.14
C GLU A 455 -10.64 13.84 -29.00
N ARG A 456 -10.53 13.53 -30.31
CA ARG A 456 -11.68 13.39 -31.21
C ARG A 456 -12.62 12.26 -30.80
N ARG A 457 -12.10 11.14 -30.31
CA ARG A 457 -12.92 10.02 -29.81
C ARG A 457 -13.71 10.41 -28.57
N LEU A 458 -13.11 11.20 -27.68
CA LEU A 458 -13.75 11.67 -26.45
C LEU A 458 -14.75 12.81 -26.70
N LYS A 459 -14.48 13.68 -27.68
CA LYS A 459 -15.33 14.83 -28.05
C LYS A 459 -15.52 14.88 -29.58
N PRO A 460 -16.44 14.05 -30.14
CA PRO A 460 -16.66 14.04 -31.58
C PRO A 460 -17.20 15.39 -32.05
N ILE A 461 -16.65 15.89 -33.17
CA ILE A 461 -17.16 17.09 -33.84
C ILE A 461 -18.61 16.78 -34.27
N PRO A 462 -19.61 17.57 -33.80
CA PRO A 462 -21.01 17.32 -34.13
C PRO A 462 -21.27 17.53 -35.63
N SER A 463 -22.39 16.97 -36.13
CA SER A 463 -22.87 17.28 -37.48
C SER A 463 -23.14 18.78 -37.62
N LEU A 464 -23.12 19.31 -38.85
CA LEU A 464 -23.43 20.74 -39.09
C LEU A 464 -24.80 21.13 -38.52
N LEU A 465 -25.80 20.24 -38.68
CA LEU A 465 -27.13 20.42 -38.11
C LEU A 465 -27.08 20.54 -36.58
N ASP A 466 -26.45 19.57 -35.91
CA ASP A 466 -26.38 19.55 -34.45
C ASP A 466 -25.57 20.73 -33.90
N ALA A 467 -24.48 21.11 -34.58
CA ALA A 467 -23.67 22.28 -34.24
C ALA A 467 -24.51 23.56 -34.26
N CYS A 468 -25.23 23.83 -35.36
CA CYS A 468 -26.07 25.02 -35.48
C CYS A 468 -27.21 25.04 -34.47
N LEU A 469 -27.82 23.88 -34.17
CA LEU A 469 -28.89 23.80 -33.17
C LEU A 469 -28.38 24.05 -31.75
N ARG A 470 -27.18 23.55 -31.40
CA ARG A 470 -26.53 23.83 -30.11
C ARG A 470 -26.17 25.30 -29.97
N ILE A 471 -25.59 25.90 -31.02
CA ILE A 471 -25.23 27.33 -31.03
C ILE A 471 -26.49 28.20 -30.95
N GLY A 472 -27.57 27.85 -31.67
CA GLY A 472 -28.82 28.61 -31.64
C GLY A 472 -29.59 28.52 -30.31
N GLY A 473 -29.34 27.48 -29.50
CA GLY A 473 -30.01 27.25 -28.21
C GLY A 473 -29.30 27.84 -26.99
N ASN A 474 -28.01 28.19 -27.08
CA ASN A 474 -27.19 28.63 -25.95
C ASN A 474 -26.41 29.91 -26.29
N SER A 475 -26.29 30.83 -25.33
CA SER A 475 -25.50 32.08 -25.48
C SER A 475 -23.98 31.84 -25.57
N ASN A 476 -23.52 30.66 -25.15
CA ASN A 476 -22.12 30.22 -25.20
C ASN A 476 -22.05 28.90 -25.99
N TRP A 477 -21.18 28.83 -27.01
CA TRP A 477 -20.95 27.64 -27.82
C TRP A 477 -19.64 26.94 -27.45
N ASP A 478 -19.63 25.61 -27.53
CA ASP A 478 -18.43 24.81 -27.30
C ASP A 478 -17.49 24.81 -28.51
N SER A 479 -16.21 24.51 -28.28
CA SER A 479 -15.17 24.53 -29.32
C SER A 479 -15.41 23.52 -30.45
N THR A 480 -16.08 22.39 -30.20
CA THR A 480 -16.36 21.37 -31.22
C THR A 480 -17.49 21.82 -32.16
N SER A 481 -18.50 22.52 -31.63
CA SER A 481 -19.56 23.15 -32.43
C SER A 481 -19.00 24.30 -33.28
N SER A 482 -18.08 25.12 -32.76
CA SER A 482 -17.35 26.12 -33.56
C SER A 482 -16.52 25.49 -34.67
N GLN A 483 -15.84 24.38 -34.40
CA GLN A 483 -15.04 23.69 -35.39
C GLN A 483 -15.89 23.05 -36.50
N ALA A 484 -17.06 22.49 -36.16
CA ALA A 484 -18.04 22.02 -37.13
C ALA A 484 -18.48 23.15 -38.09
N MET A 485 -18.74 24.34 -37.54
CA MET A 485 -19.08 25.53 -38.34
C MET A 485 -17.93 25.96 -39.25
N ARG A 486 -16.69 26.07 -38.73
CA ARG A 486 -15.53 26.46 -39.56
C ARG A 486 -15.27 25.51 -40.72
N ASN A 487 -15.51 24.22 -40.52
CA ASN A 487 -15.34 23.20 -41.55
C ASN A 487 -16.49 23.18 -42.57
N ALA A 488 -17.57 23.92 -42.32
CA ALA A 488 -18.76 23.91 -43.16
C ALA A 488 -18.53 24.64 -44.49
N THR A 489 -18.98 24.00 -45.57
CA THR A 489 -18.94 24.53 -46.93
C THR A 489 -20.35 24.87 -47.41
N VAL A 490 -20.46 25.61 -48.52
CA VAL A 490 -21.75 25.88 -49.20
C VAL A 490 -22.49 24.57 -49.48
N ALA A 491 -21.79 23.54 -49.97
CA ALA A 491 -22.36 22.23 -50.26
C ALA A 491 -22.92 21.54 -49.01
N SER A 492 -22.20 21.57 -47.87
CA SER A 492 -22.70 20.97 -46.63
C SER A 492 -23.93 21.70 -46.08
N PHE A 493 -24.02 23.03 -46.25
CA PHE A 493 -25.22 23.78 -45.89
C PHE A 493 -26.39 23.44 -46.81
N GLU A 494 -26.18 23.37 -48.12
CA GLU A 494 -27.23 22.96 -49.05
C GLU A 494 -27.76 21.55 -48.75
N GLU A 495 -26.86 20.60 -48.53
CA GLU A 495 -27.22 19.21 -48.20
C GLU A 495 -28.01 19.16 -46.88
N THR A 496 -27.53 19.84 -45.84
CA THR A 496 -28.21 19.91 -44.54
C THR A 496 -29.62 20.50 -44.67
N ILE A 497 -29.78 21.58 -45.45
CA ILE A 497 -31.08 22.21 -45.68
C ILE A 497 -32.02 21.30 -46.49
N LYS A 498 -31.51 20.58 -47.51
CA LYS A 498 -32.30 19.66 -48.34
C LYS A 498 -32.73 18.40 -47.58
N THR A 499 -31.92 17.93 -46.64
CA THR A 499 -32.15 16.68 -45.88
C THR A 499 -32.88 16.89 -44.55
N SER A 500 -32.88 18.11 -44.01
CA SER A 500 -33.61 18.45 -42.78
C SER A 500 -35.10 18.71 -43.02
N SER A 501 -35.95 18.49 -42.01
CA SER A 501 -37.39 18.80 -42.09
C SER A 501 -37.97 19.19 -40.72
N GLY A 502 -39.22 19.65 -40.70
CA GLY A 502 -39.96 19.93 -39.47
C GLY A 502 -39.31 21.01 -38.58
N ALA A 503 -39.27 20.75 -37.27
CA ALA A 503 -38.66 21.66 -36.29
C ALA A 503 -37.16 21.84 -36.53
N SER A 504 -36.43 20.76 -36.86
CA SER A 504 -34.98 20.82 -37.08
C SER A 504 -34.61 21.76 -38.23
N LEU A 505 -35.29 21.69 -39.38
CA LEU A 505 -35.07 22.63 -40.48
C LEU A 505 -35.38 24.07 -40.08
N ARG A 506 -36.53 24.29 -39.40
CA ARG A 506 -36.95 25.62 -38.96
C ARG A 506 -35.91 26.23 -38.01
N ASP A 507 -35.46 25.46 -37.03
CA ASP A 507 -34.58 25.94 -35.97
C ASP A 507 -33.15 26.11 -36.49
N PHE A 508 -32.69 25.24 -37.41
CA PHE A 508 -31.43 25.39 -38.13
C PHE A 508 -31.37 26.68 -38.95
N LEU A 509 -32.41 26.96 -39.75
CA LEU A 509 -32.49 28.19 -40.54
C LEU A 509 -32.52 29.42 -39.63
N ARG A 510 -33.32 29.40 -38.56
CA ARG A 510 -33.43 30.52 -37.61
C ARG A 510 -32.12 30.80 -36.87
N ALA A 511 -31.42 29.76 -36.43
CA ALA A 511 -30.16 29.91 -35.71
C ALA A 511 -29.12 30.63 -36.58
N ASN A 512 -28.94 30.18 -37.82
CA ASN A 512 -27.97 30.80 -38.74
C ASN A 512 -28.39 32.20 -39.18
N VAL A 513 -29.68 32.42 -39.46
CA VAL A 513 -30.21 33.75 -39.82
C VAL A 513 -30.06 34.74 -38.66
N ALA A 514 -30.26 34.32 -37.41
CA ALA A 514 -30.09 35.17 -36.24
C ALA A 514 -28.63 35.61 -36.01
N LEU A 515 -27.66 34.74 -36.36
CA LEU A 515 -26.23 35.03 -36.22
C LEU A 515 -25.67 35.86 -37.39
N TYR A 516 -26.29 35.78 -38.57
CA TYR A 516 -25.79 36.41 -39.80
C TYR A 516 -25.51 37.93 -39.70
N PRO A 517 -26.34 38.76 -39.04
CA PRO A 517 -26.04 40.20 -38.89
C PRO A 517 -24.73 40.47 -38.16
N GLN A 518 -24.29 39.53 -37.32
CA GLN A 518 -23.05 39.62 -36.56
C GLN A 518 -21.91 38.79 -37.16
N ARG A 519 -22.03 38.36 -38.43
CA ARG A 519 -21.06 37.45 -39.07
C ARG A 519 -19.61 37.94 -39.01
N GLU A 520 -19.36 39.24 -39.17
CA GLU A 520 -18.02 39.82 -39.04
C GLU A 520 -17.46 39.67 -37.62
N ARG A 521 -18.31 39.79 -36.58
CA ARG A 521 -17.89 39.61 -35.18
C ARG A 521 -17.57 38.15 -34.86
N HIS A 522 -18.24 37.22 -35.52
CA HIS A 522 -18.06 35.78 -35.34
C HIS A 522 -17.08 35.16 -36.33
N MET A 523 -16.38 35.94 -37.17
CA MET A 523 -15.36 35.41 -38.08
C MET A 523 -14.26 34.64 -37.34
N THR A 524 -13.89 35.14 -36.16
CA THR A 524 -12.91 34.47 -35.31
C THR A 524 -13.39 33.11 -34.85
N ASP A 525 -14.70 32.86 -34.72
CA ASP A 525 -15.31 31.64 -34.18
C ASP A 525 -15.77 30.65 -35.25
N PHE A 526 -16.31 31.16 -36.36
CA PHE A 526 -16.97 30.35 -37.41
C PHE A 526 -16.34 30.49 -38.80
N ALA A 527 -15.26 31.29 -38.95
CA ALA A 527 -14.70 31.62 -40.26
C ALA A 527 -15.80 32.12 -41.23
N ASP A 528 -15.81 31.65 -42.48
CA ASP A 528 -16.76 32.07 -43.52
C ASP A 528 -18.11 31.30 -43.47
N ALA A 529 -18.36 30.50 -42.44
CA ALA A 529 -19.52 29.59 -42.39
C ALA A 529 -20.88 30.30 -42.57
N LEU A 530 -21.06 31.48 -41.97
CA LEU A 530 -22.32 32.23 -42.09
C LEU A 530 -22.51 32.80 -43.51
N GLU A 531 -21.43 33.12 -44.21
CA GLU A 531 -21.45 33.54 -45.61
C GLU A 531 -21.70 32.34 -46.54
N HIS A 532 -21.12 31.18 -46.23
CA HIS A 532 -21.44 29.91 -46.90
C HIS A 532 -22.92 29.55 -46.74
N PHE A 533 -23.50 29.75 -45.55
CA PHE A 533 -24.93 29.54 -45.29
C PHE A 533 -25.83 30.45 -46.15
N ALA A 534 -25.54 31.76 -46.18
CA ALA A 534 -26.31 32.71 -47.00
C ALA A 534 -26.19 32.38 -48.50
N THR A 535 -25.00 31.98 -48.94
CA THR A 535 -24.76 31.55 -50.33
C THR A 535 -25.55 30.28 -50.68
N ALA A 536 -25.57 29.28 -49.79
CA ALA A 536 -26.39 28.09 -49.95
C ALA A 536 -27.90 28.43 -50.01
N CYS A 537 -28.38 29.34 -49.15
CA CYS A 537 -29.78 29.79 -49.17
C CYS A 537 -30.14 30.54 -50.46
N ARG A 538 -29.23 31.38 -50.97
CA ARG A 538 -29.37 32.07 -52.27
C ARG A 538 -29.47 31.07 -53.41
N SER A 539 -28.51 30.14 -53.48
CA SER A 539 -28.48 29.06 -54.48
C SER A 539 -29.80 28.29 -54.51
N LEU A 540 -30.26 27.83 -53.35
CA LEU A 540 -31.53 27.10 -53.20
C LEU A 540 -32.76 27.93 -53.58
N CYS A 541 -32.81 29.22 -53.24
CA CYS A 541 -33.93 30.09 -53.60
C CYS A 541 -33.97 30.48 -55.08
N ARG A 542 -32.81 30.54 -55.75
CA ARG A 542 -32.70 30.79 -57.20
C ARG A 542 -33.01 29.55 -58.02
N ALA A 543 -32.42 28.41 -57.64
CA ALA A 543 -32.70 27.14 -58.29
C ALA A 543 -34.18 26.75 -58.13
N ASN A 544 -34.77 27.06 -56.97
CA ASN A 544 -36.19 26.85 -56.64
C ASN A 544 -36.67 25.41 -56.96
N SER A 545 -35.78 24.43 -56.81
CA SER A 545 -36.04 23.02 -57.12
C SER A 545 -37.08 22.40 -56.20
N ILE A 546 -37.28 22.96 -55.01
CA ILE A 546 -38.34 22.60 -54.06
C ILE A 546 -39.06 23.90 -53.64
N PRO A 547 -40.19 24.27 -54.30
CA PRO A 547 -40.83 25.57 -54.08
C PRO A 547 -41.23 25.85 -52.63
N ARG A 548 -41.66 24.82 -51.89
CA ARG A 548 -42.00 24.94 -50.46
C ARG A 548 -40.79 25.24 -49.58
N LEU A 549 -39.62 24.71 -49.93
CA LEU A 549 -38.37 24.95 -49.21
C LEU A 549 -37.88 26.38 -49.44
N SER A 550 -37.90 26.86 -50.68
CA SER A 550 -37.55 28.24 -51.02
C SER A 550 -38.50 29.24 -50.35
N LEU A 551 -39.80 28.94 -50.24
CA LEU A 551 -40.75 29.74 -49.46
C LEU A 551 -40.42 29.74 -47.97
N ALA A 552 -40.01 28.60 -47.39
CA ALA A 552 -39.62 28.52 -45.99
C ALA A 552 -38.36 29.35 -45.70
N ILE A 553 -37.33 29.25 -46.56
CA ILE A 553 -36.10 30.06 -46.44
C ILE A 553 -36.45 31.55 -46.51
N ARG A 554 -37.17 31.99 -47.56
CA ARG A 554 -37.58 33.39 -47.73
C ARG A 554 -38.39 33.90 -46.54
N LYS A 555 -39.27 33.07 -45.97
CA LYS A 555 -40.03 33.41 -44.77
C LYS A 555 -39.13 33.68 -43.56
N VAL A 556 -38.15 32.82 -43.29
CA VAL A 556 -37.25 33.01 -42.14
C VAL A 556 -36.40 34.28 -42.30
N PHE A 557 -35.86 34.54 -43.49
CA PHE A 557 -35.11 35.78 -43.76
C PHE A 557 -35.99 37.03 -43.64
N ARG A 558 -37.25 36.98 -44.10
CA ARG A 558 -38.25 38.05 -43.91
C ARG A 558 -38.54 38.33 -42.45
N ASP A 559 -38.82 37.29 -41.69
CA ASP A 559 -39.17 37.40 -40.27
C ASP A 559 -38.02 38.03 -39.45
N SER A 560 -36.77 37.96 -39.95
CA SER A 560 -35.58 38.58 -39.37
C SER A 560 -35.14 39.88 -40.05
N GLY A 561 -35.89 40.41 -41.02
CA GLY A 561 -35.57 41.67 -41.71
C GLY A 561 -34.35 41.61 -42.65
N LEU A 562 -33.96 40.40 -43.10
CA LEU A 562 -32.77 40.14 -43.91
C LEU A 562 -33.09 39.73 -45.35
N GLU A 563 -34.25 40.13 -45.89
CA GLU A 563 -34.70 39.73 -47.24
C GLU A 563 -33.69 40.07 -48.34
N SER A 564 -33.01 41.23 -48.21
CA SER A 564 -32.01 41.70 -49.16
C SER A 564 -30.82 40.76 -49.31
N VAL A 565 -30.48 39.98 -48.27
CA VAL A 565 -29.37 39.01 -48.30
C VAL A 565 -29.61 37.91 -49.33
N LEU A 566 -30.89 37.55 -49.58
CA LEU A 566 -31.24 36.55 -50.58
C LEU A 566 -31.24 37.10 -52.01
N GLU A 567 -31.19 38.43 -52.16
CA GLU A 567 -31.26 39.14 -53.45
C GLU A 567 -29.88 39.58 -53.95
N GLU A 568 -28.85 39.56 -53.09
CA GLU A 568 -27.46 39.90 -53.46
C GLU A 568 -26.91 39.00 -54.58
N PRO A 569 -26.33 39.56 -55.67
CA PRO A 569 -25.73 38.79 -56.75
C PRO A 569 -24.66 37.82 -56.22
N CYS A 570 -24.60 36.60 -56.75
CA CYS A 570 -23.48 35.70 -56.42
C CYS A 570 -22.20 36.33 -57.00
N ALA A 571 -21.18 36.52 -56.18
CA ALA A 571 -19.84 36.76 -56.70
C ALA A 571 -19.34 35.44 -57.30
N GLU A 572 -19.49 35.27 -58.61
CA GLU A 572 -18.78 34.26 -59.38
C GLU A 572 -17.93 34.94 -60.45
N ASN A 573 -16.66 34.52 -60.50
CA ASN A 573 -15.62 34.77 -61.52
C ASN A 573 -14.82 36.09 -61.42
N LEU A 574 -13.83 36.12 -60.52
CA LEU A 574 -12.54 36.75 -60.84
C LEU A 574 -11.71 35.71 -61.61
N ASP A 575 -11.95 35.65 -62.92
CA ASP A 575 -11.12 34.91 -63.85
C ASP A 575 -9.82 35.70 -64.07
N THR A 576 -8.70 35.10 -63.69
CA THR A 576 -7.35 35.62 -63.90
C THR A 576 -7.01 35.64 -65.38
N SER A 577 -7.18 36.79 -66.03
CA SER A 577 -6.66 37.03 -67.37
C SER A 577 -6.40 38.52 -67.59
N ALA A 578 -5.26 39.00 -67.08
CA ALA A 578 -4.59 40.18 -67.63
C ALA A 578 -3.09 40.07 -67.38
N ALA A 579 -2.36 39.77 -68.46
CA ALA A 579 -0.91 39.84 -68.52
C ALA A 579 -0.39 41.27 -68.22
N PRO A 580 0.83 41.42 -67.69
CA PRO A 580 1.36 42.74 -67.33
C PRO A 580 1.85 43.49 -68.58
N PRO A 581 1.66 44.82 -68.70
CA PRO A 581 2.39 45.58 -69.68
C PRO A 581 3.80 45.87 -69.16
N ALA A 582 4.75 45.67 -70.06
CA ALA A 582 6.17 45.92 -69.92
C ALA A 582 6.50 47.40 -69.71
N ALA A 583 7.68 47.61 -69.13
CA ALA A 583 8.33 48.89 -68.89
C ALA A 583 8.69 49.66 -70.16
N SER A 584 8.58 50.99 -70.09
CA SER A 584 9.46 51.99 -70.72
C SER A 584 9.06 53.35 -70.16
N GLY A 585 9.90 54.03 -69.36
CA GLY A 585 10.75 55.14 -69.82
C GLY A 585 9.92 56.43 -69.97
N SER A 586 10.27 57.62 -69.50
CA SER A 586 11.48 58.21 -68.95
C SER A 586 11.17 59.72 -68.79
N VAL A 587 11.81 60.42 -67.84
CA VAL A 587 12.04 61.90 -67.82
C VAL A 587 10.78 62.76 -67.57
N GLY A 588 10.73 63.78 -66.71
CA GLY A 588 11.72 64.44 -65.86
C GLY A 588 11.16 65.81 -65.40
N ALA A 589 11.84 66.41 -64.42
CA ALA A 589 11.74 67.81 -63.94
C ALA A 589 10.41 68.19 -63.22
N ARG A 590 10.40 68.73 -62.01
CA ARG A 590 11.38 69.51 -61.22
C ARG A 590 11.27 69.17 -59.73
#